data_AF-F9XP75-F1
#
_entry.id   AF-F9XP75-F1
#
_cell.length_a   1.000
_cell.length_b   1.000
_cell.length_c   1.000
_cell.angle_alpha   90.00
_cell.angle_beta   90.00
_cell.angle_gamma   90.00
#
_symmetry.space_group_name_H-M   'P 1'
#
loop_
_entity.id
_entity.type
_entity.pdbx_description
1 polymer ?
#
loop_
_entity_poly.entity_id
_entity_poly.type
_entity_poly.pdbx_seq_one_letter_code
_entity_poly.pdbx_strand_id
1 'polypeptide(L)'
;DDDWSALELVLRIAHLQFDRISSAISLADLLQLSILTDKYQATGIVRPWVSGWIQTSWDKSTAAQKVQHIWIAWEYGLITDFEKLVSTLVLEAQTNEYGTALFHEGKALEDRV
;
A
#
# COMPACT_ATOMS: atom_id res chain seq x y z
N ASP A 1 17.90 -0.46 2.68
CA ASP A 1 17.89 -1.92 2.67
C ASP A 1 16.48 -2.44 2.49
N ASP A 2 16.35 -3.63 1.90
CA ASP A 2 15.05 -4.24 1.63
C ASP A 2 14.49 -4.90 2.89
N ASP A 3 13.17 -4.84 3.06
CA ASP A 3 12.50 -5.57 4.13
C ASP A 3 12.65 -7.08 3.89
N TRP A 4 13.23 -7.77 4.88
CA TRP A 4 13.53 -9.20 4.78
C TRP A 4 12.27 -10.04 4.57
N SER A 5 11.16 -9.70 5.22
CA SER A 5 9.92 -10.47 5.16
C SER A 5 9.25 -10.32 3.80
N ALA A 6 9.25 -9.10 3.24
CA ALA A 6 8.76 -8.85 1.88
C ALA A 6 9.60 -9.57 0.82
N LEU A 7 10.93 -9.52 0.95
CA LEU A 7 11.84 -10.22 0.03
C LEU A 7 11.64 -11.74 0.10
N GLU A 8 11.53 -12.28 1.31
CA GLU A 8 11.25 -13.69 1.53
C GLU A 8 9.93 -14.12 0.87
N LEU A 9 8.88 -13.31 0.94
CA LEU A 9 7.61 -13.59 0.29
C LEU A 9 7.73 -13.62 -1.25
N VAL A 10 8.41 -12.64 -1.84
CA VAL A 10 8.68 -12.59 -3.29
C VAL A 10 9.46 -13.83 -3.73
N LEU A 11 10.50 -14.22 -2.98
CA LEU A 11 11.29 -15.42 -3.28
C LEU A 11 10.46 -16.70 -3.12
N ARG A 12 9.60 -16.82 -2.10
CA ARG A 12 8.70 -17.97 -1.93
C ARG A 12 7.77 -18.12 -3.14
N ILE A 13 7.23 -17.02 -3.66
CA ILE A 13 6.40 -17.03 -4.87
C ILE A 13 7.22 -17.46 -6.09
N ALA A 14 8.40 -16.86 -6.30
CA ALA A 14 9.28 -17.18 -7.42
C ALA A 14 9.74 -18.65 -7.42
N HIS A 15 9.92 -19.24 -6.23
CA HIS A 15 10.29 -20.64 -6.03
C HIS A 15 9.09 -21.58 -5.86
N LEU A 16 7.86 -21.14 -6.18
CA LEU A 16 6.63 -21.94 -6.19
C LEU A 16 6.23 -22.55 -4.83
N GLN A 17 6.66 -21.93 -3.72
CA GLN A 17 6.33 -22.36 -2.35
C GLN A 17 4.96 -21.82 -1.89
N PHE A 18 3.92 -22.05 -2.70
CA PHE A 18 2.60 -21.43 -2.51
C PHE A 18 1.89 -21.91 -1.25
N ASP A 19 2.20 -23.11 -0.76
CA ASP A 19 1.72 -23.68 0.50
C ASP A 19 2.13 -22.84 1.73
N ARG A 20 3.17 -22.01 1.57
CA ARG A 20 3.69 -21.18 2.65
C ARG A 20 3.30 -19.71 2.54
N ILE A 21 2.40 -19.37 1.62
CA ILE A 21 1.90 -18.01 1.44
C ILE A 21 0.63 -17.83 2.26
N SER A 22 0.64 -16.86 3.18
CA SER A 22 -0.55 -16.50 3.95
C SER A 22 -1.62 -15.87 3.06
N SER A 23 -2.88 -16.22 3.29
CA SER A 23 -4.04 -15.58 2.64
C SER A 23 -4.33 -14.17 3.16
N ALA A 24 -3.73 -13.79 4.29
CA ALA A 24 -3.84 -12.46 4.89
C ALA A 24 -2.45 -11.87 5.12
N ILE A 25 -2.35 -10.55 5.01
CA ILE A 25 -1.11 -9.79 5.22
C ILE A 25 -1.46 -8.48 5.93
N SER A 26 -0.55 -7.98 6.77
CA SER A 26 -0.76 -6.67 7.40
C SER A 26 -0.61 -5.55 6.38
N LEU A 27 -1.21 -4.38 6.63
CA LEU A 27 -1.03 -3.23 5.75
C LEU A 27 0.44 -2.79 5.64
N ALA A 28 1.19 -2.86 6.75
CA ALA A 28 2.60 -2.49 6.77
C ALA A 28 3.44 -3.43 5.89
N ASP A 29 3.20 -4.74 5.98
CA ASP A 29 3.91 -5.72 5.16
C ASP A 29 3.50 -5.61 3.68
N LEU A 30 2.22 -5.32 3.39
CA LEU A 30 1.73 -5.09 2.04
C LEU A 30 2.37 -3.85 1.41
N LEU A 31 2.60 -2.80 2.21
CA LEU A 31 3.35 -1.61 1.79
C LEU A 31 4.80 -1.95 1.47
N GLN A 32 5.50 -2.66 2.36
CA GLN A 32 6.89 -3.08 2.09
C GLN A 32 6.98 -3.97 0.84
N LEU A 33 6.02 -4.88 0.68
CA LEU A 33 5.93 -5.71 -0.52
C LEU A 33 5.74 -4.86 -1.78
N SER A 34 4.88 -3.85 -1.75
CA SER A 34 4.64 -2.98 -2.91
C SER A 34 5.88 -2.18 -3.33
N ILE A 35 6.67 -1.71 -2.36
CA ILE A 35 7.96 -1.05 -2.64
C ILE A 35 8.92 -2.03 -3.30
N LEU A 36 8.94 -3.29 -2.84
CA LEU A 36 9.83 -4.31 -3.34
C LEU A 36 9.41 -4.80 -4.75
N THR A 37 8.11 -4.94 -5.00
CA THR A 37 7.61 -5.34 -6.32
C THR A 37 7.83 -4.27 -7.38
N ASP A 38 7.72 -2.97 -7.03
CA ASP A 38 8.12 -1.87 -7.91
C ASP A 38 9.63 -1.94 -8.22
N LYS A 39 10.45 -2.03 -7.16
CA LYS A 39 11.92 -2.08 -7.28
C LYS A 39 12.43 -3.21 -8.17
N TYR A 40 11.85 -4.41 -8.03
CA TYR A 40 12.27 -5.61 -8.77
C TYR A 40 11.39 -5.94 -9.96
N GLN A 41 10.44 -5.06 -10.32
CA GLN A 41 9.47 -5.29 -11.41
C GLN A 41 8.73 -6.63 -11.27
N ALA A 42 8.38 -6.97 -10.03
CA ALA A 42 7.78 -8.25 -9.63
C ALA A 42 6.27 -8.16 -9.40
N THR A 43 5.61 -7.05 -9.74
CA THR A 43 4.15 -6.85 -9.57
C THR A 43 3.32 -8.01 -10.12
N GLY A 44 3.75 -8.58 -11.25
CA GLY A 44 3.04 -9.69 -11.91
C GLY A 44 2.95 -10.96 -11.07
N ILE A 45 3.96 -11.27 -10.25
CA ILE A 45 4.01 -12.56 -9.54
C ILE A 45 3.06 -12.58 -8.35
N VAL A 46 2.75 -11.43 -7.75
CA VAL A 46 1.92 -11.34 -6.54
C VAL A 46 0.42 -11.27 -6.83
N ARG A 47 0.02 -11.03 -8.09
CA ARG A 47 -1.38 -10.83 -8.51
C ARG A 47 -2.40 -11.84 -7.97
N PRO A 48 -2.10 -13.16 -7.87
CA PRO A 48 -3.08 -14.13 -7.37
C PRO A 48 -3.56 -13.87 -5.94
N TRP A 49 -2.78 -13.17 -5.11
CA TRP A 49 -3.09 -12.95 -3.70
C TRP A 49 -3.49 -11.51 -3.36
N VAL A 50 -3.13 -10.55 -4.23
CA VAL A 50 -3.32 -9.12 -4.00
C VAL A 50 -4.76 -8.77 -3.58
N SER A 51 -5.78 -9.29 -4.29
CA SER A 51 -7.18 -8.97 -3.97
C SER A 51 -7.59 -9.42 -2.56
N GLY A 52 -7.18 -10.61 -2.14
CA GLY A 52 -7.45 -11.12 -0.79
C GLY A 52 -6.71 -10.33 0.28
N TRP A 53 -5.43 -10.03 0.02
CA TRP A 53 -4.60 -9.21 0.90
C TRP A 53 -5.17 -7.81 1.13
N ILE A 54 -5.62 -7.15 0.06
CA ILE A 54 -6.27 -5.84 0.13
C ILE A 54 -7.53 -5.90 0.98
N GLN A 55 -8.42 -6.87 0.71
CA GLN A 55 -9.67 -7.01 1.45
C GLN A 55 -9.41 -7.17 2.95
N THR A 56 -8.39 -7.95 3.34
CA THR A 56 -8.07 -8.16 4.76
C THR A 56 -7.39 -6.97 5.45
N SER A 57 -6.72 -6.10 4.69
CA SER A 57 -5.87 -5.03 5.21
C SER A 57 -6.54 -3.64 5.19
N TRP A 58 -7.40 -3.36 4.20
CA TRP A 58 -8.09 -2.07 4.10
C TRP A 58 -9.13 -1.81 5.18
N ASP A 59 -9.89 -2.84 5.56
CA ASP A 59 -10.99 -2.74 6.52
C ASP A 59 -10.54 -2.28 7.94
N LYS A 60 -9.23 -2.32 8.22
CA LYS A 60 -8.65 -2.00 9.54
C LYS A 60 -7.85 -0.71 9.57
N SER A 61 -7.82 0.03 8.47
CA SER A 61 -6.94 1.19 8.29
C SER A 61 -7.50 2.48 8.90
N THR A 62 -6.61 3.29 9.45
CA THR A 62 -6.91 4.66 9.92
C THR A 62 -6.80 5.68 8.78
N ALA A 63 -7.35 6.87 8.98
CA ALA A 63 -7.24 8.02 8.08
C ALA A 63 -5.78 8.31 7.65
N ALA A 64 -4.81 8.22 8.56
CA ALA A 64 -3.39 8.45 8.28
C ALA A 64 -2.77 7.34 7.39
N GLN A 65 -3.35 6.14 7.41
CA GLN A 65 -2.90 5.01 6.61
C GLN A 65 -3.48 5.00 5.19
N LYS A 66 -4.49 5.84 4.89
CA LYS A 66 -5.07 5.97 3.54
C LYS A 66 -4.04 6.39 2.49
N VAL A 67 -3.00 7.14 2.86
CA VAL A 67 -1.92 7.50 1.93
C VAL A 67 -1.13 6.26 1.47
N GLN A 68 -0.92 5.29 2.37
CA GLN A 68 -0.26 4.03 2.02
C GLN A 68 -1.12 3.22 1.05
N HIS A 69 -2.45 3.31 1.17
CA HIS A 69 -3.37 2.65 0.25
C HIS A 69 -3.25 3.18 -1.17
N ILE A 70 -3.00 4.48 -1.34
CA ILE A 70 -2.81 5.10 -2.66
C ILE A 70 -1.59 4.47 -3.35
N TRP A 71 -0.46 4.38 -2.63
CA TRP A 71 0.75 3.76 -3.17
C TRP A 71 0.52 2.29 -3.56
N ILE A 72 -0.06 1.51 -2.66
CA ILE A 72 -0.37 0.09 -2.89
C ILE A 72 -1.33 -0.08 -4.08
N ALA A 73 -2.34 0.78 -4.18
CA ALA A 73 -3.32 0.75 -5.27
C ALA A 73 -2.69 1.10 -6.63
N TRP A 74 -1.76 2.07 -6.65
CA TRP A 74 -1.00 2.40 -7.84
C TRP A 74 -0.13 1.23 -8.31
N GLU A 75 0.70 0.69 -7.42
CA GLU A 75 1.64 -0.39 -7.73
C GLU A 75 0.92 -1.62 -8.28
N TYR A 76 -0.18 -2.05 -7.64
CA TYR A 76 -0.90 -3.25 -8.08
C TYR A 76 -1.97 -3.01 -9.15
N GLY A 77 -2.08 -1.79 -9.68
CA GLY A 77 -2.99 -1.46 -10.76
C GLY A 77 -4.47 -1.48 -10.38
N LEU A 78 -4.80 -1.15 -9.13
CA LEU A 78 -6.16 -1.04 -8.61
C LEU A 78 -6.76 0.32 -8.98
N ILE A 79 -7.00 0.55 -10.28
CA ILE A 79 -7.33 1.88 -10.81
C ILE A 79 -8.54 2.52 -10.10
N THR A 80 -9.62 1.77 -9.90
CA THR A 80 -10.84 2.29 -9.25
C THR A 80 -10.58 2.75 -7.82
N ASP A 81 -9.81 1.97 -7.06
CA ASP A 81 -9.48 2.30 -5.67
C ASP A 81 -8.50 3.46 -5.60
N PHE A 82 -7.51 3.49 -6.51
CA PHE A 82 -6.57 4.58 -6.64
C PHE A 82 -7.30 5.91 -6.93
N GLU A 83 -8.15 5.95 -7.95
CA GLU A 83 -8.92 7.13 -8.33
C GLU A 83 -9.79 7.63 -7.17
N LYS A 84 -10.47 6.71 -6.48
CA LYS A 84 -11.31 7.04 -5.32
C LYS A 84 -10.47 7.64 -4.18
N LEU A 85 -9.37 6.97 -3.80
CA LEU A 85 -8.51 7.40 -2.70
C LEU A 85 -7.85 8.75 -2.99
N VAL A 86 -7.35 8.96 -4.21
CA VAL A 86 -6.75 10.23 -4.64
C VAL A 86 -7.79 11.34 -4.70
N SER A 87 -8.99 11.07 -5.22
CA SER A 87 -10.07 12.06 -5.25
C SER A 87 -10.48 12.49 -3.84
N THR A 88 -10.63 11.53 -2.93
CA THR A 88 -10.88 11.81 -1.50
C THR A 88 -9.75 12.65 -0.91
N LEU A 89 -8.49 12.28 -1.14
CA LEU A 89 -7.34 13.02 -0.65
C LEU A 89 -7.33 14.47 -1.17
N VAL A 90 -7.55 14.69 -2.47
CA VAL A 90 -7.53 16.02 -3.10
C VAL A 90 -8.70 16.89 -2.62
N LEU A 91 -9.89 16.31 -2.46
CA LEU A 91 -11.08 17.05 -2.03
C LEU A 91 -11.09 17.37 -0.53
N GLU A 92 -10.49 16.51 0.29
CA GLU A 92 -10.46 16.66 1.75
C GLU A 92 -9.16 17.28 2.27
N ALA A 93 -8.17 17.45 1.39
CA ALA A 93 -6.92 18.13 1.69
C ALA A 93 -7.19 19.57 2.09
N GLN A 94 -6.86 19.89 3.33
CA GLN A 94 -6.76 21.27 3.81
C GLN A 94 -5.28 21.62 3.93
N THR A 95 -4.89 22.83 3.57
CA THR A 95 -3.53 23.31 3.83
C THR A 95 -3.52 24.15 5.10
N ASN A 96 -2.41 24.13 5.86
CA ASN A 96 -2.22 25.15 6.90
C ASN A 96 -2.16 26.56 6.29
N GLU A 97 -2.17 27.57 7.16
CA GLU A 97 -2.03 28.99 6.81
C GLU A 97 -0.78 29.33 5.97
N TYR A 98 0.21 28.44 5.94
CA TYR A 98 1.46 28.58 5.17
C TYR A 98 1.48 27.77 3.86
N GLY A 99 0.44 27.01 3.55
CA GLY A 99 0.39 26.16 2.35
C GLY A 99 1.35 24.96 2.38
N THR A 100 1.95 24.63 3.53
CA THR A 100 3.12 23.73 3.63
C THR A 100 2.77 22.34 4.14
N ALA A 101 1.60 22.15 4.75
CA ALA A 101 1.20 20.85 5.28
C ALA A 101 -0.24 20.52 4.85
N LEU A 102 -0.44 19.29 4.36
CA LEU A 102 -1.75 18.75 4.02
C LEU A 102 -2.38 18.15 5.28
N PHE A 103 -3.64 18.47 5.52
CA PHE A 103 -4.45 17.95 6.61
C PHE A 103 -5.60 17.14 6.04
N HIS A 104 -5.91 16.02 6.69
CA HIS A 104 -7.12 15.24 6.48
C HIS A 104 -7.81 15.07 7.84
N GLU A 105 -9.08 15.48 7.94
CA GLU A 105 -9.86 15.50 9.20
C GLU A 105 -9.15 16.22 10.36
N GLY A 106 -8.43 17.31 10.08
CA GLY A 106 -7.73 18.11 11.09
C GLY A 106 -6.42 17.49 11.62
N LYS A 107 -5.99 16.35 11.07
CA LYS A 107 -4.66 15.77 11.33
C LYS A 107 -3.72 16.05 10.17
N ALA A 108 -2.52 16.51 10.48
CA ALA A 108 -1.47 16.67 9.47
C ALA A 108 -1.08 15.30 8.92
N LEU A 109 -0.98 15.21 7.60
CA LEU A 109 -0.33 14.10 6.92
C LEU A 109 1.18 14.32 7.07
N GLU A 110 1.83 13.52 7.93
CA GLU A 110 3.25 13.67 8.19
C GLU A 110 4.08 13.30 6.95
N ASP A 111 4.92 14.23 6.49
CA ASP A 111 6.02 13.95 5.56
C ASP A 111 7.03 13.05 6.29
N ARG A 112 7.00 11.75 5.99
CA ARG A 112 8.11 10.88 6.36
C ARG A 112 9.20 11.01 5.32
N VAL A 113 10.21 11.82 5.65
CA VAL A 113 11.55 11.86 5.04
C VAL A 113 12.31 10.57 5.35
#